data_AF-A0A2B7Y5H2-F1
#
_entry.id   AF-A0A2B7Y5H2-F1
#
_cell.length_a   1.000
_cell.length_b   1.000
_cell.length_c   1.000
_cell.angle_alpha   90.00
_cell.angle_beta   90.00
_cell.angle_gamma   90.00
#
_symmetry.space_group_name_H-M   'P 1'
#
loop_
_entity.id
_entity.type
_entity.pdbx_description
1 polymer ?
#
loop_
_entity_poly.entity_id
_entity_poly.type
_entity_poly.pdbx_seq_one_letter_code
_entity_poly.pdbx_strand_id
1 'polypeptide(L)'
;MSPRRYRSTFRPVWEGRVTTPWVEALKMQKEGVKGTERGGNVVGSGSAPPQQQQQQQPKVDLKPKRMGDSYYKTILPLAQDPWLLDTYLNSSGHIRLGSLLMDLDALAGVVAYAHTGDSVMTVTAAVDRITIEHTLREICDLELSGQVTYATGRSSMEISLQVAKVPKEGVTRKEEDVLITCAFTMVSLDPRTKRPVPVAPLLVETEEERRLFELGEKNYKAKKQMRKDSLLEQTPNDEESDLIHAMWTKEMAYMNPQNPLTRPQNVMHMQETVLKSAQIMQPQYRNRHNFMIFGGFLLKQTFELAFCCAASFSNSRPTFLSLDPSTFDNPVPVGSVLYLKATVSYTDPPINSTSTADDGEDDVATRKFTKVQVRVDSKVRDAEHTTKKSTGVFHYTFLVQRDVQVMPQSYSDFMIWVDAKRRAQSTNESLLAAARSCDICYKPSSSVLITPDKKDFFYVCPVHLKDRGFCSPIIDEEEVAAKKRKEEMDKEIEKVKQEYEEKMKRKKQKGKDKDKDKKDEEDTKDKKKDEDDDSKAEKEKDDKIKSIQNSGTEKQTTDDAPRIFALHKNFYQMRIDRLRNMEIAKRNRERMKDPGLFPSAPKNDL
;
A
#
# COMPACT_ATOMS: atom_id res chain seq x y z
N MET A 1 -32.58 -18.04 -29.07
CA MET A 1 -31.22 -17.48 -29.27
C MET A 1 -30.34 -18.01 -28.15
N SER A 2 -29.37 -18.87 -28.46
CA SER A 2 -28.41 -19.38 -27.46
C SER A 2 -27.46 -18.25 -27.07
N PRO A 3 -27.20 -17.98 -25.78
CA PRO A 3 -26.22 -16.97 -25.40
C PRO A 3 -24.84 -17.46 -25.86
N ARG A 4 -24.21 -16.72 -26.77
CA ARG A 4 -22.78 -16.91 -27.07
C ARG A 4 -22.02 -16.73 -25.75
N ARG A 5 -21.56 -17.83 -25.16
CA ARG A 5 -20.55 -17.80 -24.10
C ARG A 5 -19.31 -17.15 -24.69
N TYR A 6 -19.10 -15.85 -24.45
CA TYR A 6 -17.80 -15.24 -24.59
C TYR A 6 -16.89 -15.93 -23.57
N ARG A 7 -16.11 -16.92 -24.03
CA ARG A 7 -15.00 -17.45 -23.24
C ARG A 7 -13.93 -16.37 -23.25
N SER A 8 -13.74 -15.69 -22.12
CA SER A 8 -12.49 -14.98 -21.88
C SER A 8 -11.34 -15.97 -22.12
N THR A 9 -10.42 -15.61 -23.01
CA THR A 9 -9.24 -16.43 -23.34
C THR A 9 -8.14 -16.28 -22.30
N PHE A 10 -8.20 -15.22 -21.49
CA PHE A 10 -7.25 -14.98 -20.41
C PHE A 10 -7.68 -15.73 -19.16
N ARG A 11 -6.74 -16.45 -18.54
CA ARG A 11 -6.91 -17.05 -17.22
C ARG A 11 -5.90 -16.43 -16.27
N PRO A 12 -6.34 -15.90 -15.11
CA PRO A 12 -5.43 -15.44 -14.08
C PRO A 12 -4.38 -16.51 -13.72
N VAL A 13 -3.19 -16.07 -13.33
CA VAL A 13 -2.04 -16.96 -13.08
C VAL A 13 -2.37 -18.01 -12.01
N TRP A 14 -3.18 -17.65 -11.02
CA TRP A 14 -3.61 -18.56 -9.97
C TRP A 14 -4.59 -19.64 -10.46
N GLU A 15 -5.32 -19.49 -11.56
CA GLU A 15 -6.25 -20.54 -12.03
C GLU A 15 -5.52 -21.79 -12.55
N GLY A 16 -4.34 -21.61 -13.15
CA GLY A 16 -3.52 -22.70 -13.70
C GLY A 16 -2.68 -23.44 -12.67
N ARG A 17 -2.75 -23.06 -11.38
CA ARG A 17 -1.81 -23.54 -10.36
C ARG A 17 -1.98 -25.01 -9.95
N VAL A 18 -3.18 -25.59 -10.13
CA VAL A 18 -3.47 -26.95 -9.70
C VAL A 18 -3.56 -27.90 -10.87
N THR A 19 -2.84 -29.02 -10.78
CA THR A 19 -2.76 -30.05 -11.84
C THR A 19 -3.71 -31.22 -11.63
N THR A 20 -4.20 -31.45 -10.41
CA THR A 20 -5.06 -32.59 -10.06
C THR A 20 -6.43 -32.11 -9.56
N PRO A 21 -7.55 -32.63 -10.11
CA PRO A 21 -8.89 -32.39 -9.56
C PRO A 21 -8.97 -32.78 -8.09
N TRP A 22 -9.75 -32.02 -7.30
CA TRP A 22 -9.89 -32.27 -5.86
C TRP A 22 -10.37 -33.68 -5.53
N VAL A 23 -11.33 -34.20 -6.32
CA VAL A 23 -11.90 -35.54 -6.11
C VAL A 23 -10.84 -36.63 -6.27
N GLU A 24 -9.92 -36.49 -7.23
CA GLU A 24 -8.83 -37.43 -7.45
C GLU A 24 -7.78 -37.32 -6.35
N ALA A 25 -7.39 -36.09 -5.98
CA ALA A 25 -6.47 -35.87 -4.86
C ALA A 25 -7.00 -36.50 -3.57
N LEU A 26 -8.29 -36.35 -3.28
CA LEU A 26 -8.94 -36.92 -2.11
C LEU A 26 -8.94 -38.46 -2.15
N LYS A 27 -9.16 -39.08 -3.31
CA LYS A 27 -9.07 -40.54 -3.49
C LYS A 27 -7.66 -41.04 -3.21
N MET A 28 -6.64 -40.40 -3.81
CA MET A 28 -5.23 -40.75 -3.60
C MET A 28 -4.83 -40.65 -2.12
N GLN A 29 -5.31 -39.61 -1.41
CA GLN A 29 -5.06 -39.47 0.03
C GLN A 29 -5.69 -40.62 0.83
N LYS A 30 -6.96 -40.97 0.55
CA LYS A 30 -7.65 -42.08 1.23
C LYS A 30 -7.00 -43.43 0.95
N GLU A 31 -6.53 -43.66 -0.27
CA GLU A 31 -5.84 -44.90 -0.66
C GLU A 31 -4.46 -45.01 -0.01
N GLY A 32 -3.71 -43.90 0.10
CA GLY A 32 -2.44 -43.84 0.84
C GLY A 32 -2.58 -44.18 2.33
N VAL A 33 -3.67 -43.76 2.97
CA VAL A 33 -3.98 -44.10 4.37
C VAL A 33 -4.36 -45.58 4.50
N LYS A 34 -5.17 -46.13 3.58
CA LYS A 34 -5.52 -47.57 3.56
C LYS A 34 -4.32 -48.49 3.34
N GLY A 35 -3.31 -48.04 2.57
CA GLY A 35 -2.06 -48.79 2.36
C GLY A 35 -1.16 -48.85 3.59
N THR A 36 -1.27 -47.89 4.51
CA THR A 36 -0.50 -47.87 5.77
C THR A 36 -1.19 -48.67 6.88
N GLU A 37 -2.52 -48.79 6.87
CA GLU A 37 -3.27 -49.59 7.85
C GLU A 37 -3.27 -51.10 7.58
N ARG A 38 -3.03 -51.55 6.34
CA ARG A 38 -2.94 -52.99 5.99
C ARG A 38 -1.59 -53.66 6.31
N GLY A 39 -0.65 -52.94 6.95
CA GLY A 39 0.67 -53.46 7.35
C GLY A 39 0.73 -54.15 8.72
N GLY A 40 -0.39 -54.27 9.43
CA GLY A 40 -0.47 -55.00 10.71
C GLY A 40 -1.05 -56.41 10.53
N ASN A 41 -0.27 -57.42 10.91
CA ASN A 41 -0.57 -58.86 10.96
C ASN A 41 -0.55 -59.65 9.64
N VAL A 42 0.65 -60.13 9.26
CA VAL A 42 0.83 -61.49 8.74
C VAL A 42 2.06 -62.11 9.40
N VAL A 43 1.83 -63.13 10.23
CA VAL A 43 2.85 -64.06 10.74
C VAL A 43 3.06 -65.14 9.68
N GLY A 44 4.28 -65.33 9.18
CA GLY A 44 4.58 -66.39 8.21
C GLY A 44 5.96 -66.30 7.55
N SER A 45 6.95 -66.93 8.20
CA SER A 45 8.19 -67.54 7.69
C SER A 45 8.89 -66.99 6.41
N GLY A 46 10.11 -66.47 6.62
CA GLY A 46 11.30 -66.93 5.89
C GLY A 46 11.60 -66.33 4.52
N SER A 47 12.15 -65.12 4.47
CA SER A 47 13.21 -64.72 3.52
C SER A 47 13.63 -63.28 3.80
N ALA A 48 14.95 -63.06 3.87
CA ALA A 48 15.75 -61.82 3.92
C ALA A 48 15.05 -60.47 4.23
N PRO A 49 15.66 -59.60 5.09
CA PRO A 49 15.12 -58.26 5.33
C PRO A 49 14.98 -57.53 3.98
N PRO A 50 13.84 -56.85 3.72
CA PRO A 50 13.77 -55.96 2.58
C PRO A 50 14.87 -54.93 2.78
N GLN A 51 15.81 -54.86 1.84
CA GLN A 51 16.72 -53.73 1.73
C GLN A 51 15.87 -52.48 1.93
N GLN A 52 16.17 -51.72 2.99
CA GLN A 52 15.65 -50.38 3.18
C GLN A 52 15.83 -49.70 1.83
N GLN A 53 14.73 -49.46 1.09
CA GLN A 53 14.77 -48.65 -0.10
C GLN A 53 15.37 -47.34 0.35
N GLN A 54 16.65 -47.12 0.03
CA GLN A 54 17.34 -45.89 0.28
C GLN A 54 16.42 -44.80 -0.22
N GLN A 55 15.94 -43.99 0.72
CA GLN A 55 15.04 -42.88 0.46
C GLN A 55 15.79 -41.92 -0.46
N GLN A 56 15.64 -42.09 -1.77
CA GLN A 56 16.29 -41.23 -2.74
C GLN A 56 15.75 -39.83 -2.52
N GLN A 57 16.62 -38.94 -2.04
CA GLN A 57 16.31 -37.52 -1.93
C GLN A 57 15.87 -37.01 -3.30
N PRO A 58 14.96 -36.02 -3.36
CA PRO A 58 14.59 -35.42 -4.63
C PRO A 58 15.85 -35.00 -5.38
N LYS A 59 15.98 -35.38 -6.66
CA LYS A 59 17.11 -34.98 -7.48
C LYS A 59 16.97 -33.48 -7.78
N VAL A 60 17.69 -32.66 -7.02
CA VAL A 60 17.72 -31.21 -7.19
C VAL A 60 18.89 -30.83 -8.09
N ASP A 61 18.62 -30.03 -9.11
CA ASP A 61 19.69 -29.43 -9.90
C ASP A 61 20.24 -28.20 -9.16
N LEU A 62 21.47 -28.31 -8.68
CA LEU A 62 22.18 -27.25 -7.96
C LEU A 62 23.19 -26.52 -8.86
N LYS A 63 23.14 -26.74 -10.18
CA LYS A 63 23.95 -25.96 -11.11
C LYS A 63 23.57 -24.48 -10.97
N PRO A 64 24.55 -23.56 -10.88
CA PRO A 64 24.28 -22.13 -10.83
C PRO A 64 23.42 -21.68 -12.02
N LYS A 65 22.39 -20.86 -11.76
CA LYS A 65 21.44 -20.35 -12.76
C LYS A 65 21.51 -18.83 -12.88
N ARG A 66 21.22 -18.28 -14.05
CA ARG A 66 21.18 -16.83 -14.28
C ARG A 66 19.82 -16.29 -13.81
N MET A 67 19.74 -15.02 -13.41
CA MET A 67 18.44 -14.43 -13.01
C MET A 67 17.40 -14.55 -14.14
N GLY A 68 17.85 -14.33 -15.39
CA GLY A 68 17.03 -14.46 -16.60
C GLY A 68 16.44 -15.86 -16.84
N ASP A 69 17.02 -16.93 -16.28
CA ASP A 69 16.48 -18.30 -16.44
C ASP A 69 15.14 -18.47 -15.68
N SER A 70 14.94 -17.66 -14.65
CA SER A 70 13.72 -17.62 -13.85
C SER A 70 12.76 -16.49 -14.25
N TYR A 71 13.17 -15.62 -15.19
CA TYR A 71 12.37 -14.46 -15.57
C TYR A 71 11.07 -14.90 -16.24
N TYR A 72 9.96 -14.40 -15.72
CA TYR A 72 8.64 -14.63 -16.28
C TYR A 72 7.87 -13.32 -16.35
N LYS A 73 7.11 -13.16 -17.44
CA LYS A 73 6.19 -12.03 -17.63
C LYS A 73 4.85 -12.51 -18.16
N THR A 74 3.79 -11.85 -17.71
CA THR A 74 2.43 -12.03 -18.23
C THR A 74 1.73 -10.69 -18.32
N ILE A 75 0.82 -10.57 -19.28
CA ILE A 75 -0.01 -9.38 -19.46
C ILE A 75 -1.39 -9.68 -18.90
N LEU A 76 -1.90 -8.79 -18.06
CA LEU A 76 -3.26 -8.77 -17.57
C LEU A 76 -4.05 -7.76 -18.41
N PRO A 77 -4.87 -8.22 -19.39
CA PRO A 77 -5.51 -7.37 -20.40
C PRO A 77 -6.77 -6.67 -19.85
N LEU A 78 -6.60 -5.86 -18.80
CA LEU A 78 -7.69 -5.19 -18.09
C LEU A 78 -8.45 -4.17 -18.96
N ALA A 79 -7.78 -3.52 -19.92
CA ALA A 79 -8.44 -2.56 -20.81
C ALA A 79 -9.14 -3.25 -21.99
N GLN A 80 -8.69 -4.46 -22.36
CA GLN A 80 -9.20 -5.18 -23.53
C GLN A 80 -10.39 -6.09 -23.21
N ASP A 81 -10.45 -6.65 -21.99
CA ASP A 81 -11.51 -7.58 -21.57
C ASP A 81 -12.34 -7.00 -20.40
N PRO A 82 -13.53 -6.41 -20.68
CA PRO A 82 -14.41 -5.88 -19.65
C PRO A 82 -14.89 -6.92 -18.62
N TRP A 83 -15.07 -8.18 -19.02
CA TRP A 83 -15.51 -9.24 -18.09
C TRP A 83 -14.40 -9.63 -17.12
N LEU A 84 -13.15 -9.64 -17.60
CA LEU A 84 -11.99 -9.79 -16.73
C LEU A 84 -11.89 -8.59 -15.80
N LEU A 85 -12.00 -7.38 -16.34
CA LEU A 85 -11.94 -6.13 -15.59
C LEU A 85 -12.92 -6.10 -14.40
N ASP A 86 -14.15 -6.59 -14.56
CA ASP A 86 -15.14 -6.70 -13.48
C ASP A 86 -14.63 -7.48 -12.26
N THR A 87 -13.78 -8.48 -12.46
CA THR A 87 -13.19 -9.27 -11.37
C THR A 87 -12.05 -8.54 -10.63
N TYR A 88 -11.49 -7.51 -11.27
CA TYR A 88 -10.39 -6.69 -10.78
C TYR A 88 -10.80 -5.28 -10.38
N LEU A 89 -12.03 -4.85 -10.62
CA LEU A 89 -12.53 -3.55 -10.18
C LEU A 89 -13.25 -3.65 -8.83
N ASN A 90 -13.24 -2.54 -8.11
CA ASN A 90 -14.16 -2.30 -7.01
C ASN A 90 -15.33 -1.41 -7.45
N SER A 91 -16.32 -1.25 -6.57
CA SER A 91 -17.52 -0.44 -6.83
C SER A 91 -17.25 1.03 -7.18
N SER A 92 -16.07 1.54 -6.84
CA SER A 92 -15.64 2.92 -7.16
C SER A 92 -14.84 3.02 -8.47
N GLY A 93 -14.70 1.93 -9.22
CA GLY A 93 -13.94 1.92 -10.48
C GLY A 93 -12.42 1.88 -10.33
N HIS A 94 -11.89 1.63 -9.13
CA HIS A 94 -10.45 1.43 -8.91
C HIS A 94 -10.09 -0.06 -8.89
N ILE A 95 -8.83 -0.39 -9.17
CA ILE A 95 -8.34 -1.77 -9.07
C ILE A 95 -8.46 -2.30 -7.64
N ARG A 96 -9.01 -3.51 -7.52
CA ARG A 96 -9.06 -4.31 -6.30
C ARG A 96 -7.70 -4.95 -6.06
N LEU A 97 -6.85 -4.23 -5.31
CA LEU A 97 -5.49 -4.67 -4.99
C LEU A 97 -5.43 -6.08 -4.36
N GLY A 98 -6.43 -6.50 -3.58
CA GLY A 98 -6.47 -7.86 -3.03
C GLY A 98 -6.40 -8.96 -4.10
N SER A 99 -7.05 -8.79 -5.26
CA SER A 99 -6.95 -9.74 -6.38
C SER A 99 -5.56 -9.70 -7.01
N LEU A 100 -4.99 -8.50 -7.17
CA LEU A 100 -3.65 -8.32 -7.73
C LEU A 100 -2.56 -8.91 -6.82
N LEU A 101 -2.67 -8.77 -5.50
CA LEU A 101 -1.77 -9.40 -4.52
C LEU A 101 -1.80 -10.93 -4.62
N MET A 102 -2.98 -11.50 -4.90
CA MET A 102 -3.13 -12.93 -5.13
C MET A 102 -2.45 -13.38 -6.43
N ASP A 103 -2.52 -12.60 -7.50
CA ASP A 103 -1.78 -12.86 -8.74
C ASP A 103 -0.26 -12.74 -8.55
N LEU A 104 0.20 -11.77 -7.76
CA LEU A 104 1.62 -11.56 -7.46
C LEU A 104 2.22 -12.78 -6.74
N ASP A 105 1.55 -13.31 -5.71
CA ASP A 105 2.01 -14.55 -5.07
C ASP A 105 2.01 -15.74 -6.05
N ALA A 106 1.08 -15.77 -7.00
CA ALA A 106 0.97 -16.88 -7.95
C ALA A 106 2.11 -16.82 -8.98
N LEU A 107 2.41 -15.61 -9.44
CA LEU A 107 3.57 -15.30 -10.27
C LEU A 107 4.88 -15.64 -9.55
N ALA A 108 5.01 -15.28 -8.27
CA ALA A 108 6.16 -15.70 -7.46
C ALA A 108 6.30 -17.22 -7.45
N GLY A 109 5.20 -17.95 -7.29
CA GLY A 109 5.18 -19.42 -7.42
C GLY A 109 5.72 -19.90 -8.76
N VAL A 110 5.25 -19.33 -9.87
CA VAL A 110 5.70 -19.71 -11.24
C VAL A 110 7.21 -19.47 -11.41
N VAL A 111 7.69 -18.29 -11.03
CA VAL A 111 9.12 -17.94 -11.07
C VAL A 111 9.96 -18.87 -10.20
N ALA A 112 9.45 -19.22 -9.02
CA ALA A 112 10.12 -20.13 -8.11
C ALA A 112 10.27 -21.53 -8.73
N TYR A 113 9.21 -22.07 -9.35
CA TYR A 113 9.25 -23.36 -10.03
C TYR A 113 10.11 -23.34 -11.30
N ALA A 114 10.20 -22.22 -12.01
CA ALA A 114 11.15 -22.07 -13.11
C ALA A 114 12.61 -22.22 -12.60
N HIS A 115 12.88 -21.71 -11.39
CA HIS A 115 14.21 -21.84 -10.77
C HIS A 115 14.47 -23.21 -10.16
N THR A 116 13.51 -23.83 -9.47
CA THR A 116 13.73 -25.06 -8.69
C THR A 116 13.35 -26.35 -9.41
N GLY A 117 12.45 -26.27 -10.39
CA GLY A 117 11.86 -27.42 -11.06
C GLY A 117 10.77 -28.13 -10.24
N ASP A 118 10.08 -29.08 -10.88
CA ASP A 118 8.94 -29.80 -10.30
C ASP A 118 9.31 -30.89 -9.27
N SER A 119 10.60 -31.15 -9.06
CA SER A 119 11.05 -32.21 -8.12
C SER A 119 10.93 -31.80 -6.65
N VAL A 120 10.76 -30.51 -6.37
CA VAL A 120 10.60 -29.97 -5.01
C VAL A 120 9.23 -29.33 -4.84
N MET A 121 8.81 -29.20 -3.59
CA MET A 121 7.62 -28.46 -3.21
C MET A 121 8.03 -27.04 -2.84
N THR A 122 7.54 -26.04 -3.56
CA THR A 122 7.83 -24.63 -3.26
C THR A 122 6.61 -23.95 -2.67
N VAL A 123 6.81 -23.25 -1.55
CA VAL A 123 5.77 -22.54 -0.80
C VAL A 123 6.18 -21.11 -0.49
N THR A 124 5.19 -20.21 -0.38
CA THR A 124 5.41 -18.84 0.08
C THR A 124 5.69 -18.83 1.58
N ALA A 125 6.86 -18.34 1.98
CA ALA A 125 7.27 -18.27 3.38
C ALA A 125 7.13 -16.87 3.96
N ALA A 126 7.35 -15.84 3.15
CA ALA A 126 7.11 -14.46 3.54
C ALA A 126 6.73 -13.61 2.34
N VAL A 127 5.96 -12.57 2.60
CA VAL A 127 5.83 -11.43 1.70
C VAL A 127 6.76 -10.37 2.22
N ASP A 128 7.69 -9.94 1.37
CA ASP A 128 8.55 -8.82 1.70
C ASP A 128 7.77 -7.52 1.47
N ARG A 129 8.44 -6.37 1.51
CA ARG A 129 7.71 -5.10 1.38
C ARG A 129 7.02 -5.01 0.01
N ILE A 130 5.75 -4.61 0.02
CA ILE A 130 5.02 -4.19 -1.18
C ILE A 130 4.88 -2.67 -1.13
N THR A 131 5.38 -1.98 -2.15
CA THR A 131 5.33 -0.52 -2.26
C THR A 131 4.55 -0.12 -3.51
N ILE A 132 3.70 0.89 -3.36
CA ILE A 132 3.08 1.59 -4.49
C ILE A 132 4.02 2.72 -4.91
N GLU A 133 4.68 2.57 -6.05
CA GLU A 133 5.57 3.60 -6.61
C GLU A 133 4.75 4.70 -7.29
N HIS A 134 3.78 4.30 -8.11
CA HIS A 134 2.90 5.21 -8.83
C HIS A 134 1.45 4.75 -8.74
N THR A 135 0.55 5.71 -8.48
CA THR A 135 -0.88 5.44 -8.38
C THR A 135 -1.48 5.17 -9.76
N LEU A 136 -2.24 4.09 -9.86
CA LEU A 136 -3.00 3.78 -11.07
C LEU A 136 -4.24 4.68 -11.14
N ARG A 137 -4.18 5.70 -11.99
CA ARG A 137 -5.27 6.67 -12.21
C ARG A 137 -6.25 6.28 -13.31
N GLU A 138 -5.84 5.37 -14.19
CA GLU A 138 -6.54 5.01 -15.42
C GLU A 138 -6.56 3.49 -15.55
N ILE A 139 -7.62 2.96 -16.15
CA ILE A 139 -7.72 1.54 -16.48
C ILE A 139 -6.83 1.28 -17.69
N CYS A 140 -5.79 0.47 -17.51
CA CYS A 140 -4.88 0.07 -18.57
C CYS A 140 -4.47 -1.39 -18.38
N ASP A 141 -3.95 -1.99 -19.45
CA ASP A 141 -3.36 -3.32 -19.37
C ASP A 141 -2.12 -3.27 -18.47
N LEU A 142 -1.95 -4.31 -17.64
CA LEU A 142 -0.85 -4.41 -16.70
C LEU A 142 0.10 -5.53 -17.09
N GLU A 143 1.39 -5.25 -17.10
CA GLU A 143 2.42 -6.28 -17.18
C GLU A 143 2.86 -6.67 -15.76
N LEU A 144 2.73 -7.95 -15.47
CA LEU A 144 3.19 -8.60 -14.25
C LEU A 144 4.47 -9.36 -14.61
N SER A 145 5.60 -8.95 -14.04
CA SER A 145 6.90 -9.58 -14.32
C SER A 145 7.67 -9.89 -13.04
N GLY A 146 8.53 -10.91 -13.09
CA GLY A 146 9.28 -11.34 -11.91
C GLY A 146 10.48 -12.22 -12.24
N GLN A 147 11.44 -12.23 -11.32
CA GLN A 147 12.63 -13.10 -11.39
C GLN A 147 13.20 -13.34 -9.99
N VAL A 148 13.97 -14.42 -9.85
CA VAL A 148 14.75 -14.68 -8.63
C VAL A 148 15.92 -13.70 -8.59
N THR A 149 15.97 -12.87 -7.54
CA THR A 149 17.00 -11.83 -7.37
C THR A 149 18.02 -12.18 -6.29
N TYR A 150 17.65 -13.04 -5.34
CA TYR A 150 18.58 -13.52 -4.33
C TYR A 150 18.26 -14.96 -3.93
N ALA A 151 19.29 -15.81 -3.87
CA ALA A 151 19.16 -17.20 -3.43
C ALA A 151 20.18 -17.47 -2.32
N THR A 152 19.72 -17.96 -1.17
CA THR A 152 20.60 -18.19 -0.01
C THR A 152 21.56 -19.37 -0.17
N GLY A 153 21.35 -20.22 -1.18
CA GLY A 153 22.03 -21.52 -1.34
C GLY A 153 21.61 -22.58 -0.31
N ARG A 154 20.78 -22.21 0.67
CA ARG A 154 20.02 -23.15 1.51
C ARG A 154 18.65 -23.31 0.88
N SER A 155 17.56 -23.17 1.61
CA SER A 155 16.22 -23.47 1.09
C SER A 155 15.40 -22.28 0.61
N SER A 156 15.86 -21.05 0.85
CA SER A 156 15.08 -19.84 0.57
C SER A 156 15.65 -19.03 -0.58
N MET A 157 14.73 -18.45 -1.36
CA MET A 157 15.00 -17.53 -2.45
C MET A 157 14.04 -16.33 -2.39
N GLU A 158 14.55 -15.15 -2.70
CA GLU A 158 13.79 -13.92 -2.86
C GLU A 158 13.47 -13.72 -4.34
N ILE A 159 12.20 -13.45 -4.61
CA ILE A 159 11.66 -13.22 -5.95
C ILE A 159 11.18 -11.79 -5.99
N SER A 160 11.84 -10.95 -6.78
CA SER A 160 11.39 -9.58 -7.02
C SER A 160 10.39 -9.57 -8.15
N LEU A 161 9.27 -8.91 -7.90
CA LEU A 161 8.17 -8.74 -8.84
C LEU A 161 7.90 -7.26 -9.09
N GLN A 162 7.42 -6.99 -10.29
CA GLN A 162 7.06 -5.65 -10.73
C GLN A 162 5.71 -5.70 -11.45
N VAL A 163 4.84 -4.75 -11.11
CA VAL A 163 3.63 -4.43 -11.88
C VAL A 163 3.87 -3.12 -12.60
N ALA A 164 3.77 -3.13 -13.93
CA ALA A 164 3.90 -1.93 -14.74
C ALA A 164 2.74 -1.81 -15.72
N LYS A 165 2.49 -0.60 -16.23
CA LYS A 165 1.62 -0.43 -17.40
C LYS A 165 2.27 -1.10 -18.61
N VAL A 166 1.46 -1.73 -19.46
CA VAL A 166 1.94 -2.22 -20.75
C VAL A 166 2.39 -1.02 -21.59
N PRO A 167 3.65 -0.96 -22.05
CA PRO A 167 4.11 0.12 -22.92
C PRO A 167 3.35 0.11 -24.24
N LYS A 168 3.11 1.29 -24.82
CA LYS A 168 2.61 1.38 -26.20
C LYS A 168 3.62 0.76 -27.16
N GLU A 169 3.13 0.16 -28.24
CA GLU A 169 3.94 -0.56 -29.21
C GLU A 169 5.11 0.31 -29.73
N GLY A 170 6.35 -0.20 -29.63
CA GLY A 170 7.57 0.52 -30.03
C GLY A 170 8.16 1.49 -28.98
N VAL A 171 7.56 1.64 -27.80
CA VAL A 171 8.07 2.49 -26.71
C VAL A 171 8.70 1.66 -25.60
N THR A 172 9.87 2.07 -25.10
CA THR A 172 10.50 1.44 -23.93
C THR A 172 9.77 1.82 -22.65
N ARG A 173 9.66 0.87 -21.72
CA ARG A 173 9.06 1.10 -20.39
C ARG A 173 9.75 2.28 -19.70
N LYS A 174 8.95 3.22 -19.19
CA LYS A 174 9.45 4.30 -18.35
C LYS A 174 9.36 3.93 -16.87
N GLU A 175 10.12 4.63 -16.04
CA GLU A 175 10.06 4.47 -14.59
C GLU A 175 8.67 4.84 -14.02
N GLU A 176 8.00 5.84 -14.61
CA GLU A 176 6.63 6.26 -14.26
C GLU A 176 5.55 5.21 -14.58
N ASP A 177 5.86 4.22 -15.43
CA ASP A 177 4.94 3.14 -15.76
C ASP A 177 4.95 2.04 -14.69
N VAL A 178 5.95 2.04 -13.79
CA VAL A 178 6.08 1.07 -12.69
C VAL A 178 5.15 1.47 -11.57
N LEU A 179 4.13 0.64 -11.32
CA LEU A 179 3.09 0.94 -10.33
C LEU A 179 3.40 0.34 -8.97
N ILE A 180 3.85 -0.92 -8.97
CA ILE A 180 4.07 -1.70 -7.75
C ILE A 180 5.40 -2.44 -7.88
N THR A 181 6.21 -2.34 -6.83
CA THR A 181 7.38 -3.18 -6.62
C THR A 181 7.14 -4.02 -5.38
N CYS A 182 7.46 -5.31 -5.47
CA CYS A 182 7.37 -6.19 -4.32
C CYS A 182 8.37 -7.32 -4.39
N ALA A 183 8.61 -7.98 -3.27
CA ALA A 183 9.37 -9.20 -3.22
C ALA A 183 8.65 -10.26 -2.39
N PHE A 184 8.86 -11.52 -2.76
CA PHE A 184 8.34 -12.68 -2.05
C PHE A 184 9.49 -13.60 -1.69
N THR A 185 9.51 -14.07 -0.45
CA THR A 185 10.45 -15.10 -0.03
C THR A 185 9.78 -16.47 -0.18
N MET A 186 10.29 -17.27 -1.10
CA MET A 186 9.85 -18.64 -1.35
C MET A 186 10.81 -19.63 -0.70
N VAL A 187 10.27 -20.75 -0.22
CA VAL A 187 11.05 -21.84 0.38
C VAL A 187 10.79 -23.15 -0.33
N SER A 188 11.87 -23.85 -0.66
CA SER A 188 11.86 -25.19 -1.22
C SER A 188 11.89 -26.24 -0.13
N LEU A 189 10.94 -27.18 -0.22
CA LEU A 189 10.73 -28.27 0.71
C LEU A 189 10.69 -29.59 -0.06
N ASP A 190 11.08 -30.67 0.59
CA ASP A 190 10.88 -32.03 0.10
C ASP A 190 9.37 -32.34 0.10
N PRO A 191 8.77 -32.75 -1.04
CA PRO A 191 7.34 -33.02 -1.13
C PRO A 191 6.83 -34.06 -0.13
N ARG A 192 7.67 -35.03 0.26
CA ARG A 192 7.32 -36.12 1.16
C ARG A 192 7.69 -35.80 2.61
N THR A 193 8.94 -35.39 2.87
CA THR A 193 9.42 -35.17 4.25
C THR A 193 9.08 -33.80 4.80
N LYS A 194 8.67 -32.85 3.95
CA LYS A 194 8.41 -31.44 4.27
C LYS A 194 9.62 -30.71 4.87
N ARG A 195 10.82 -31.29 4.76
CA ARG A 195 12.07 -30.68 5.22
C ARG A 195 12.63 -29.70 4.19
N PRO A 196 13.36 -28.64 4.60
CA PRO A 196 13.98 -27.71 3.67
C PRO A 196 15.00 -28.37 2.75
N VAL A 197 14.97 -27.98 1.47
CA VAL A 197 15.84 -28.52 0.40
C VAL A 197 16.66 -27.38 -0.23
N PRO A 198 17.96 -27.58 -0.50
CA PRO A 198 18.80 -26.56 -1.13
C PRO A 198 18.27 -26.05 -2.47
N VAL A 199 18.48 -24.77 -2.78
CA VAL A 199 18.16 -24.14 -4.07
C VAL A 199 19.43 -23.79 -4.84
N ALA A 200 19.36 -23.83 -6.17
CA ALA A 200 20.47 -23.45 -7.03
C ALA A 200 20.92 -22.00 -6.76
N PRO A 201 22.24 -21.75 -6.64
CA PRO A 201 22.76 -20.39 -6.47
C PRO A 201 22.59 -19.58 -7.77
N LEU A 202 22.60 -18.25 -7.65
CA LEU A 202 22.52 -17.35 -8.80
C LEU A 202 23.90 -17.00 -9.35
N LEU A 203 24.03 -17.02 -10.68
CA LEU A 203 25.10 -16.38 -11.43
C LEU A 203 24.72 -14.92 -11.66
N VAL A 204 25.60 -14.04 -11.21
CA VAL A 204 25.45 -12.59 -11.32
C VAL A 204 26.49 -12.09 -12.31
N GLU A 205 26.06 -11.63 -13.49
CA GLU A 205 26.97 -11.27 -14.58
C GLU A 205 26.96 -9.77 -14.85
N THR A 206 25.78 -9.15 -14.85
CA THR A 206 25.61 -7.72 -15.14
C THR A 206 25.68 -6.87 -13.87
N GLU A 207 26.00 -5.59 -14.04
CA GLU A 207 25.98 -4.60 -12.95
C GLU A 207 24.59 -4.42 -12.35
N GLU A 208 23.54 -4.54 -13.16
CA GLU A 208 22.16 -4.47 -12.69
C GLU A 208 21.80 -5.70 -11.83
N GLU A 209 22.14 -6.91 -12.29
CA GLU A 209 21.97 -8.14 -11.50
C GLU A 209 22.76 -8.07 -10.18
N ARG A 210 23.95 -7.47 -10.18
CA ARG A 210 24.75 -7.29 -8.97
C ARG A 210 24.04 -6.41 -7.94
N ARG A 211 23.47 -5.29 -8.38
CA ARG A 211 22.70 -4.40 -7.51
C ARG A 211 21.45 -5.09 -6.97
N LEU A 212 20.74 -5.86 -7.80
CA LEU A 212 19.56 -6.62 -7.37
C LEU A 212 19.94 -7.70 -6.33
N PHE A 213 21.05 -8.39 -6.55
CA PHE A 213 21.54 -9.41 -5.62
C PHE A 213 21.97 -8.80 -4.27
N GLU A 214 22.70 -7.70 -4.29
CA GLU A 214 23.09 -6.95 -3.08
C GLU A 214 21.88 -6.42 -2.32
N LEU A 215 20.87 -5.90 -3.04
CA LEU A 215 19.61 -5.46 -2.45
C LEU A 215 18.88 -6.62 -1.78
N GLY A 216 18.76 -7.78 -2.45
CA GLY A 216 18.14 -8.96 -1.88
C GLY A 216 18.88 -9.52 -0.67
N GLU A 217 20.22 -9.45 -0.68
CA GLU A 217 21.02 -9.82 0.49
C GLU A 217 20.78 -8.85 1.67
N LYS A 218 20.69 -7.55 1.40
CA LYS A 218 20.36 -6.53 2.40
C LYS A 218 18.96 -6.75 2.97
N ASN A 219 17.97 -7.04 2.11
CA ASN A 219 16.60 -7.36 2.53
C ASN A 219 16.57 -8.59 3.43
N TYR A 220 17.30 -9.65 3.06
CA TYR A 220 17.43 -10.86 3.86
C TYR A 220 18.03 -10.59 5.25
N LYS A 221 19.11 -9.79 5.31
CA LYS A 221 19.75 -9.38 6.58
C LYS A 221 18.80 -8.53 7.43
N ALA A 222 18.12 -7.55 6.82
CA ALA A 222 17.13 -6.70 7.50
C ALA A 222 15.99 -7.51 8.11
N LYS A 223 15.44 -8.50 7.39
CA LYS A 223 14.42 -9.43 7.92
C LYS A 223 14.90 -10.23 9.12
N LYS A 224 16.16 -10.70 9.08
CA LYS A 224 16.76 -11.42 10.20
C LYS A 224 16.94 -10.50 11.42
N GLN A 225 17.30 -9.24 11.20
CA GLN A 225 17.45 -8.25 12.25
C GLN A 225 16.10 -7.85 12.87
N MET A 226 15.08 -7.58 12.06
CA MET A 226 13.72 -7.28 12.55
C MET A 226 13.14 -8.38 13.47
N ARG A 227 13.49 -9.64 13.23
CA ARG A 227 13.11 -10.73 14.16
C ARG A 227 13.78 -10.61 15.51
N LYS A 228 15.07 -10.27 15.53
CA LYS A 228 15.84 -10.07 16.77
C LYS A 228 15.37 -8.86 17.56
N ASP A 229 14.97 -7.82 16.85
CA ASP A 229 14.48 -6.56 17.43
C ASP A 229 12.98 -6.61 17.78
N SER A 230 12.37 -7.80 17.67
CA SER A 230 10.98 -7.99 18.08
C SER A 230 10.82 -7.71 19.56
N LEU A 231 9.73 -7.04 19.94
CA LEU A 231 9.36 -6.83 21.34
C LEU A 231 9.05 -8.13 22.11
N LEU A 232 8.98 -9.27 21.42
CA LEU A 232 8.93 -10.58 22.05
C LEU A 232 10.30 -11.08 22.51
N GLU A 233 11.40 -10.59 21.92
CA GLU A 233 12.77 -10.94 22.28
C GLU A 233 13.46 -9.84 23.11
N GLN A 234 13.16 -8.56 22.81
CA GLN A 234 13.74 -7.39 23.49
C GLN A 234 12.67 -6.55 24.16
N THR A 235 12.98 -5.94 25.29
CA THR A 235 12.08 -4.99 25.95
C THR A 235 12.04 -3.65 25.19
N PRO A 236 10.99 -2.82 25.41
CA PRO A 236 11.03 -1.43 24.98
C PRO A 236 12.27 -0.71 25.52
N ASN A 237 12.79 0.25 24.76
CA ASN A 237 13.88 1.11 25.24
C ASN A 237 13.35 2.23 26.15
N ASP A 238 14.25 3.05 26.71
CA ASP A 238 13.89 4.11 27.65
C ASP A 238 12.94 5.15 27.01
N GLU A 239 13.24 5.60 25.79
CA GLU A 239 12.39 6.55 25.05
C GLU A 239 10.98 6.00 24.77
N GLU A 240 10.87 4.73 24.41
CA GLU A 240 9.59 4.06 24.18
C GLU A 240 8.82 3.87 25.49
N SER A 241 9.53 3.57 26.57
CA SER A 241 8.94 3.46 27.91
C SER A 241 8.39 4.80 28.39
N ASP A 242 9.12 5.89 28.15
CA ASP A 242 8.67 7.25 28.44
C ASP A 242 7.43 7.61 27.61
N LEU A 243 7.37 7.22 26.34
CA LEU A 243 6.19 7.42 25.50
C LEU A 243 4.98 6.61 25.97
N ILE A 244 5.18 5.36 26.37
CA ILE A 244 4.13 4.53 26.97
C ILE A 244 3.60 5.22 28.23
N HIS A 245 4.49 5.67 29.11
CA HIS A 245 4.10 6.37 30.33
C HIS A 245 3.35 7.67 30.02
N ALA A 246 3.82 8.48 29.06
CA ALA A 246 3.16 9.70 28.64
C ALA A 246 1.74 9.46 28.10
N MET A 247 1.56 8.43 27.26
CA MET A 247 0.24 8.04 26.75
C MET A 247 -0.69 7.56 27.87
N TRP A 248 -0.18 6.74 28.80
CA TRP A 248 -0.95 6.27 29.96
C TRP A 248 -1.36 7.43 30.87
N THR A 249 -0.43 8.33 31.20
CA THR A 249 -0.71 9.52 32.03
C THR A 249 -1.77 10.42 31.39
N LYS A 250 -1.73 10.59 30.06
CA LYS A 250 -2.74 11.34 29.30
C LYS A 250 -4.12 10.67 29.36
N GLU A 251 -4.17 9.35 29.27
CA GLU A 251 -5.41 8.59 29.41
C GLU A 251 -5.99 8.68 30.83
N MET A 252 -5.14 8.58 31.87
CA MET A 252 -5.58 8.78 33.26
C MET A 252 -6.09 10.20 33.50
N ALA A 253 -5.51 11.20 32.84
CA ALA A 253 -5.97 12.58 32.90
C ALA A 253 -7.39 12.74 32.33
N TYR A 254 -7.75 12.04 31.24
CA TYR A 254 -9.10 12.06 30.67
C TYR A 254 -10.16 11.39 31.53
N MET A 255 -9.77 10.36 32.29
CA MET A 255 -10.68 9.62 33.17
C MET A 255 -10.93 10.32 34.51
N ASN A 256 -10.12 11.29 34.89
CA ASN A 256 -10.24 11.99 36.17
C ASN A 256 -11.39 13.02 36.14
N PRO A 257 -12.46 12.85 36.93
CA PRO A 257 -13.59 13.79 36.95
C PRO A 257 -13.23 15.20 37.43
N GLN A 258 -12.08 15.36 38.10
CA GLN A 258 -11.58 16.66 38.58
C GLN A 258 -10.74 17.41 37.54
N ASN A 259 -10.36 16.75 36.45
CA ASN A 259 -9.61 17.37 35.37
C ASN A 259 -10.58 17.86 34.28
N PRO A 260 -10.54 19.14 33.87
CA PRO A 260 -11.38 19.63 32.78
C PRO A 260 -11.00 19.07 31.40
N LEU A 261 -9.85 18.38 31.28
CA LEU A 261 -9.36 17.84 30.02
C LEU A 261 -10.21 16.64 29.57
N THR A 262 -11.01 16.80 28.52
CA THR A 262 -11.74 15.70 27.88
C THR A 262 -10.97 15.09 26.73
N ARG A 263 -11.19 13.80 26.46
CA ARG A 263 -10.61 13.15 25.29
C ARG A 263 -11.10 13.83 23.99
N PRO A 264 -10.20 14.16 23.06
CA PRO A 264 -10.57 14.65 21.74
C PRO A 264 -11.41 13.63 20.94
N GLN A 265 -12.38 14.11 20.15
CA GLN A 265 -13.27 13.23 19.38
C GLN A 265 -12.57 12.44 18.26
N ASN A 266 -11.41 12.91 17.80
CA ASN A 266 -10.57 12.22 16.81
C ASN A 266 -9.72 11.09 17.41
N VAL A 267 -9.73 10.88 18.73
CA VAL A 267 -8.95 9.82 19.39
C VAL A 267 -9.88 8.65 19.77
N MET A 268 -9.61 7.47 19.23
CA MET A 268 -10.33 6.23 19.56
C MET A 268 -9.42 5.22 20.24
N HIS A 269 -10.00 4.37 21.08
CA HIS A 269 -9.25 3.29 21.70
C HIS A 269 -8.94 2.17 20.72
N MET A 270 -7.75 1.59 20.85
CA MET A 270 -7.31 0.48 20.00
C MET A 270 -8.30 -0.69 20.03
N GLN A 271 -8.91 -0.98 21.18
CA GLN A 271 -9.88 -2.06 21.34
C GLN A 271 -11.20 -1.84 20.57
N GLU A 272 -11.58 -0.58 20.35
CA GLU A 272 -12.78 -0.19 19.59
C GLU A 272 -12.56 -0.30 18.08
N THR A 273 -11.30 -0.37 17.63
CA THR A 273 -10.96 -0.49 16.20
C THR A 273 -10.97 -1.92 15.67
N VAL A 274 -11.32 -2.90 16.50
CA VAL A 274 -11.12 -4.32 16.17
C VAL A 274 -12.23 -4.85 15.24
N LEU A 275 -11.82 -5.37 14.08
CA LEU A 275 -12.70 -6.17 13.20
C LEU A 275 -12.24 -7.64 13.16
N LYS A 276 -13.20 -8.56 13.08
CA LYS A 276 -12.94 -10.01 13.04
C LYS A 276 -13.65 -10.64 11.85
N SER A 277 -13.03 -11.64 11.26
CA SER A 277 -13.64 -12.47 10.22
C SER A 277 -13.27 -13.93 10.45
N ALA A 278 -14.18 -14.84 10.08
CA ALA A 278 -13.96 -16.27 10.12
C ALA A 278 -14.46 -16.89 8.82
N GLN A 279 -13.65 -17.76 8.21
CA GLN A 279 -14.01 -18.43 6.95
C GLN A 279 -13.48 -19.86 6.93
N ILE A 280 -14.29 -20.79 6.42
CA ILE A 280 -13.84 -22.14 6.11
C ILE A 280 -12.98 -22.16 4.83
N MET A 281 -11.87 -22.87 4.88
CA MET A 281 -10.89 -22.94 3.81
C MET A 281 -11.28 -23.99 2.76
N GLN A 282 -11.74 -23.52 1.60
CA GLN A 282 -12.29 -24.37 0.55
C GLN A 282 -11.23 -24.90 -0.44
N PRO A 283 -11.44 -26.08 -1.07
CA PRO A 283 -10.52 -26.66 -2.05
C PRO A 283 -10.21 -25.76 -3.26
N GLN A 284 -11.10 -24.83 -3.61
CA GLN A 284 -10.88 -23.87 -4.69
C GLN A 284 -9.72 -22.90 -4.42
N TYR A 285 -9.27 -22.76 -3.16
CA TYR A 285 -8.18 -21.88 -2.74
C TYR A 285 -6.88 -22.66 -2.41
N ARG A 286 -6.82 -23.96 -2.74
CA ARG A 286 -5.64 -24.81 -2.49
C ARG A 286 -4.43 -24.45 -3.37
N ASN A 287 -3.22 -24.76 -2.94
CA ASN A 287 -2.00 -24.63 -3.73
C ASN A 287 -1.78 -25.84 -4.66
N ARG A 288 -0.66 -25.86 -5.39
CA ARG A 288 -0.26 -26.98 -6.29
C ARG A 288 -0.15 -28.33 -5.57
N HIS A 289 0.06 -28.33 -4.24
CA HIS A 289 0.16 -29.53 -3.42
C HIS A 289 -1.18 -29.99 -2.81
N ASN A 290 -2.30 -29.53 -3.38
CA ASN A 290 -3.68 -29.95 -3.15
C ASN A 290 -4.27 -29.71 -1.75
N PHE A 291 -3.54 -29.90 -0.66
CA PHE A 291 -4.15 -29.93 0.68
C PHE A 291 -3.86 -28.70 1.55
N MET A 292 -3.11 -27.74 1.03
CA MET A 292 -2.81 -26.48 1.71
C MET A 292 -3.37 -25.30 0.95
N ILE A 293 -3.82 -24.28 1.65
CA ILE A 293 -4.28 -23.03 1.07
C ILE A 293 -3.12 -22.22 0.55
N PHE A 294 -3.37 -21.56 -0.56
CA PHE A 294 -2.43 -20.71 -1.26
C PHE A 294 -2.20 -19.37 -0.54
N GLY A 295 -0.94 -18.93 -0.43
CA GLY A 295 -0.54 -17.74 0.33
C GLY A 295 -1.23 -16.46 -0.16
N GLY A 296 -1.35 -16.29 -1.49
CA GLY A 296 -2.03 -15.17 -2.11
C GLY A 296 -3.50 -15.05 -1.73
N PHE A 297 -4.17 -16.17 -1.46
CA PHE A 297 -5.55 -16.12 -0.95
C PHE A 297 -5.61 -15.57 0.47
N LEU A 298 -4.66 -15.97 1.34
CA LEU A 298 -4.54 -15.39 2.68
C LEU A 298 -4.29 -13.89 2.59
N LEU A 299 -3.36 -13.44 1.73
CA LEU A 299 -3.06 -12.02 1.53
C LEU A 299 -4.27 -11.21 1.09
N LYS A 300 -5.07 -11.76 0.17
CA LYS A 300 -6.31 -11.13 -0.25
C LYS A 300 -7.27 -10.95 0.93
N GLN A 301 -7.48 -11.99 1.74
CA GLN A 301 -8.40 -11.93 2.88
C GLN A 301 -7.91 -10.97 3.97
N THR A 302 -6.62 -10.98 4.28
CA THR A 302 -6.03 -10.08 5.28
C THR A 302 -6.06 -8.63 4.81
N PHE A 303 -5.76 -8.37 3.53
CA PHE A 303 -5.85 -7.03 2.94
C PHE A 303 -7.28 -6.49 2.97
N GLU A 304 -8.27 -7.29 2.55
CA GLU A 304 -9.67 -6.86 2.51
C GLU A 304 -10.20 -6.55 3.92
N LEU A 305 -9.83 -7.36 4.92
CA LEU A 305 -10.19 -7.07 6.31
C LEU A 305 -9.47 -5.82 6.84
N ALA A 306 -8.19 -5.63 6.51
CA ALA A 306 -7.43 -4.45 6.90
C ALA A 306 -8.03 -3.16 6.31
N PHE A 307 -8.43 -3.20 5.04
CA PHE A 307 -9.11 -2.12 4.36
C PHE A 307 -10.43 -1.77 5.08
N CYS A 308 -11.26 -2.78 5.41
CA CYS A 308 -12.50 -2.56 6.14
C CYS A 308 -12.25 -1.94 7.53
N CYS A 309 -11.19 -2.37 8.21
CA CYS A 309 -10.79 -1.85 9.52
C CYS A 309 -10.39 -0.37 9.44
N ALA A 310 -9.51 -0.01 8.51
CA ALA A 310 -9.12 1.39 8.29
C ALA A 310 -10.30 2.27 7.87
N ALA A 311 -11.21 1.74 7.04
CA ALA A 311 -12.41 2.46 6.61
C ALA A 311 -13.39 2.70 7.77
N SER A 312 -13.62 1.67 8.60
CA SER A 312 -14.49 1.76 9.78
C SER A 312 -13.92 2.67 10.86
N PHE A 313 -12.60 2.69 11.03
CA PHE A 313 -11.92 3.56 12.00
C PHE A 313 -11.96 5.03 11.55
N SER A 314 -11.66 5.30 10.28
CA SER A 314 -11.53 6.68 9.79
C SER A 314 -12.85 7.28 9.30
N ASN A 315 -13.89 6.49 9.07
CA ASN A 315 -15.11 6.91 8.35
C ASN A 315 -14.79 7.60 7.00
N SER A 316 -13.72 7.14 6.35
CA SER A 316 -13.21 7.67 5.09
C SER A 316 -12.64 6.53 4.26
N ARG A 317 -12.53 6.73 2.94
CA ARG A 317 -11.98 5.72 2.03
C ARG A 317 -10.46 5.62 2.24
N PRO A 318 -9.92 4.47 2.64
CA PRO A 318 -8.48 4.29 2.77
C PRO A 318 -7.81 4.11 1.41
N THR A 319 -6.64 4.72 1.23
CA THR A 319 -5.74 4.49 0.09
C THR A 319 -4.57 3.65 0.57
N PHE A 320 -4.35 2.49 -0.03
CA PHE A 320 -3.23 1.62 0.34
C PHE A 320 -1.88 2.27 -0.02
N LEU A 321 -0.93 2.25 0.92
CA LEU A 321 0.43 2.77 0.73
C LEU A 321 1.46 1.63 0.66
N SER A 322 1.47 0.75 1.66
CA SER A 322 2.46 -0.33 1.74
C SER A 322 1.97 -1.50 2.59
N LEU A 323 2.56 -2.67 2.32
CA LEU A 323 2.53 -3.85 3.20
C LEU A 323 3.95 -4.04 3.72
N ASP A 324 4.09 -4.11 5.05
CA ASP A 324 5.39 -4.36 5.68
C ASP A 324 5.75 -5.86 5.60
N PRO A 325 7.05 -6.21 5.69
CA PRO A 325 7.48 -7.60 5.68
C PRO A 325 6.70 -8.47 6.67
N SER A 326 6.08 -9.53 6.16
CA SER A 326 5.13 -10.39 6.88
C SER A 326 5.42 -11.87 6.58
N THR A 327 5.42 -12.72 7.60
CA THR A 327 5.73 -14.15 7.47
C THR A 327 4.48 -15.04 7.50
N PHE A 328 4.54 -16.15 6.77
CA PHE A 328 3.58 -17.24 6.86
C PHE A 328 4.15 -18.34 7.77
N ASP A 329 3.81 -18.29 9.05
CA ASP A 329 4.47 -19.10 10.08
C ASP A 329 4.03 -20.56 10.05
N ASN A 330 2.77 -20.82 9.70
CA ASN A 330 2.21 -22.17 9.65
C ASN A 330 1.34 -22.37 8.42
N PRO A 331 1.34 -23.59 7.83
CA PRO A 331 0.48 -23.90 6.70
C PRO A 331 -0.99 -23.94 7.12
N VAL A 332 -1.88 -23.61 6.18
CA VAL A 332 -3.33 -23.62 6.38
C VAL A 332 -3.94 -24.78 5.60
N PRO A 333 -4.38 -25.88 6.24
CA PRO A 333 -4.99 -27.00 5.54
C PRO A 333 -6.36 -26.66 4.94
N VAL A 334 -6.70 -27.29 3.83
CA VAL A 334 -8.08 -27.26 3.30
C VAL A 334 -9.03 -27.92 4.31
N GLY A 335 -10.20 -27.32 4.52
CA GLY A 335 -11.22 -27.75 5.48
C GLY A 335 -11.08 -27.13 6.88
N SER A 336 -9.97 -26.44 7.15
CA SER A 336 -9.77 -25.69 8.40
C SER A 336 -10.53 -24.36 8.41
N VAL A 337 -10.77 -23.80 9.59
CA VAL A 337 -11.36 -22.48 9.80
C VAL A 337 -10.25 -21.45 10.02
N LEU A 338 -10.20 -20.46 9.14
CA LEU A 338 -9.31 -19.31 9.23
C LEU A 338 -10.00 -18.20 10.01
N TYR A 339 -9.39 -17.76 11.11
CA TYR A 339 -9.78 -16.61 11.90
C TYR A 339 -8.81 -15.46 11.65
N LEU A 340 -9.36 -14.32 11.25
CA LEU A 340 -8.63 -13.07 11.08
C LEU A 340 -9.11 -12.04 12.09
N LYS A 341 -8.18 -11.31 12.70
CA LYS A 341 -8.46 -10.17 13.58
C LYS A 341 -7.65 -8.97 13.09
N ALA A 342 -8.32 -7.95 12.58
CA ALA A 342 -7.71 -6.67 12.24
C ALA A 342 -7.84 -5.69 13.41
N THR A 343 -6.82 -4.87 13.63
CA THR A 343 -6.78 -3.84 14.67
C THR A 343 -5.91 -2.69 14.18
N VAL A 344 -6.35 -1.44 14.36
CA VAL A 344 -5.51 -0.28 14.06
C VAL A 344 -4.39 -0.23 15.09
N SER A 345 -3.16 -0.44 14.66
CA SER A 345 -2.00 -0.57 15.56
C SER A 345 -1.30 0.76 15.80
N TYR A 346 -1.28 1.66 14.82
CA TYR A 346 -0.58 2.94 14.89
C TYR A 346 -1.19 3.97 13.92
N THR A 347 -1.09 5.24 14.28
CA THR A 347 -1.46 6.38 13.44
C THR A 347 -0.32 7.39 13.39
N ASP A 348 -0.05 7.93 12.20
CA ASP A 348 0.94 8.99 11.95
C ASP A 348 0.19 10.23 11.42
N PRO A 349 0.29 11.40 12.08
CA PRO A 349 1.12 11.71 13.26
C PRO A 349 0.61 11.07 14.58
N PRO A 350 1.49 10.82 15.57
CA PRO A 350 1.13 10.20 16.84
C PRO A 350 0.38 11.16 17.80
N ILE A 351 -0.34 10.60 18.77
CA ILE A 351 -1.13 11.34 19.80
C ILE A 351 -0.34 12.40 20.57
N ASN A 352 0.98 12.23 20.69
CA ASN A 352 1.87 13.09 21.47
C ASN A 352 2.73 14.02 20.61
N SER A 353 2.52 14.11 19.29
CA SER A 353 3.05 15.24 18.52
C SER A 353 2.21 16.47 18.85
N THR A 354 2.39 17.03 20.05
CA THR A 354 2.30 18.47 20.21
C THR A 354 3.23 19.05 19.16
N SER A 355 2.69 19.92 18.30
CA SER A 355 3.45 20.86 17.49
C SER A 355 4.68 21.28 18.29
N THR A 356 5.86 20.75 17.93
CA THR A 356 7.10 21.38 18.34
C THR A 356 6.96 22.84 17.92
N ALA A 357 7.34 23.76 18.80
CA ALA A 357 7.17 25.21 18.67
C ALA A 357 7.87 25.86 17.45
N ASP A 358 8.22 25.06 16.45
CA ASP A 358 8.81 25.43 15.16
C ASP A 358 7.80 25.23 14.00
N ASP A 359 6.68 24.52 14.22
CA ASP A 359 5.55 24.50 13.30
C ASP A 359 4.58 25.61 13.73
N GLY A 360 4.47 26.65 12.89
CA GLY A 360 3.66 27.83 13.16
C GLY A 360 2.24 27.54 13.63
N GLU A 361 1.69 28.48 14.39
CA GLU A 361 0.40 28.47 15.09
C GLU A 361 -0.85 28.16 14.22
N ASP A 362 -0.67 27.97 12.91
CA ASP A 362 -1.73 27.73 11.92
C ASP A 362 -2.04 26.24 11.66
N ASP A 363 -1.25 25.26 12.12
CA ASP A 363 -1.28 23.89 11.55
C ASP A 363 -2.19 22.86 12.26
N VAL A 364 -2.91 23.24 13.32
CA VAL A 364 -3.83 22.32 14.02
C VAL A 364 -5.20 22.23 13.32
N ALA A 365 -5.59 23.26 12.57
CA ALA A 365 -6.85 23.31 11.82
C ALA A 365 -6.77 22.71 10.40
N THR A 366 -5.58 22.35 9.92
CA THR A 366 -5.26 21.97 8.52
C THR A 366 -4.91 20.49 8.31
N ARG A 367 -4.91 19.66 9.37
CA ARG A 367 -4.59 18.22 9.26
C ARG A 367 -5.69 17.45 8.53
N LYS A 368 -5.54 17.34 7.21
CA LYS A 368 -6.50 16.66 6.34
C LYS A 368 -6.25 15.16 6.21
N PHE A 369 -5.04 14.67 6.52
CA PHE A 369 -4.65 13.29 6.27
C PHE A 369 -3.94 12.62 7.44
N THR A 370 -4.23 11.34 7.65
CA THR A 370 -3.56 10.48 8.63
C THR A 370 -3.07 9.21 7.92
N LYS A 371 -1.87 8.73 8.24
CA LYS A 371 -1.48 7.35 7.88
C LYS A 371 -1.95 6.42 9.00
N VAL A 372 -2.70 5.39 8.64
CA VAL A 372 -3.26 4.40 9.55
C VAL A 372 -2.61 3.07 9.26
N GLN A 373 -1.89 2.53 10.24
CA GLN A 373 -1.35 1.18 10.16
C GLN A 373 -2.30 0.19 10.82
N VAL A 374 -2.63 -0.88 10.11
CA VAL A 374 -3.55 -1.92 10.55
C VAL A 374 -2.80 -3.25 10.64
N ARG A 375 -2.80 -3.83 11.84
CA ARG A 375 -2.27 -5.16 12.13
C ARG A 375 -3.38 -6.20 11.96
N VAL A 376 -3.11 -7.27 11.21
CA VAL A 376 -4.02 -8.39 11.00
C VAL A 376 -3.38 -9.67 11.52
N ASP A 377 -3.90 -10.19 12.62
CA ASP A 377 -3.55 -11.51 13.14
C ASP A 377 -4.31 -12.60 12.38
N SER A 378 -3.58 -13.64 11.96
CA SER A 378 -4.14 -14.81 11.29
C SER A 378 -3.97 -16.06 12.15
N LYS A 379 -5.06 -16.80 12.37
CA LYS A 379 -5.07 -18.05 13.15
C LYS A 379 -5.90 -19.11 12.46
N VAL A 380 -5.41 -20.34 12.42
CA VAL A 380 -6.15 -21.49 11.88
C VAL A 380 -6.56 -22.44 13.00
N ARG A 381 -7.76 -22.99 12.86
CA ARG A 381 -8.26 -24.12 13.65
C ARG A 381 -8.80 -25.20 12.73
N ASP A 382 -8.68 -26.45 13.12
CA ASP A 382 -9.46 -27.53 12.54
C ASP A 382 -10.96 -27.32 12.78
N ALA A 383 -11.80 -27.95 11.95
CA ALA A 383 -13.26 -27.81 12.05
C ALA A 383 -13.79 -28.31 13.41
N GLU A 384 -13.12 -29.28 14.03
CA GLU A 384 -13.43 -29.82 15.36
C GLU A 384 -12.86 -28.95 16.50
N HIS A 385 -12.12 -27.88 16.17
CA HIS A 385 -11.53 -26.93 17.10
C HIS A 385 -10.55 -27.53 18.12
N THR A 386 -9.96 -28.69 17.82
CA THR A 386 -8.99 -29.39 18.67
C THR A 386 -7.61 -28.71 18.68
N THR A 387 -7.27 -28.01 17.61
CA THR A 387 -5.97 -27.36 17.38
C THR A 387 -6.13 -25.87 17.10
N LYS A 388 -5.13 -25.10 17.51
CA LYS A 388 -5.06 -23.66 17.23
C LYS A 388 -3.61 -23.29 16.91
N LYS A 389 -3.37 -22.82 15.68
CA LYS A 389 -2.04 -22.39 15.23
C LYS A 389 -2.10 -20.98 14.67
N SER A 390 -1.10 -20.16 14.99
CA SER A 390 -0.91 -18.85 14.37
C SER A 390 -0.35 -19.04 12.96
N THR A 391 -0.92 -18.39 11.96
CA THR A 391 -0.53 -18.56 10.55
C THR A 391 0.28 -17.38 10.03
N GLY A 392 0.24 -16.24 10.73
CA GLY A 392 1.05 -15.07 10.43
C GLY A 392 0.43 -13.79 10.98
N VAL A 393 1.19 -12.70 10.88
CA VAL A 393 0.75 -11.34 11.21
C VAL A 393 1.12 -10.42 10.06
N PHE A 394 0.16 -9.63 9.60
CA PHE A 394 0.31 -8.73 8.46
C PHE A 394 0.09 -7.29 8.87
N HIS A 395 0.93 -6.37 8.40
CA HIS A 395 0.84 -4.94 8.74
C HIS A 395 0.64 -4.13 7.46
N TYR A 396 -0.54 -3.55 7.32
CA TYR A 396 -0.93 -2.75 6.16
C TYR A 396 -0.98 -1.27 6.54
N THR A 397 -0.37 -0.42 5.72
CA THR A 397 -0.41 1.03 5.90
C THR A 397 -1.34 1.66 4.87
N PHE A 398 -2.28 2.47 5.35
CA PHE A 398 -3.23 3.21 4.53
C PHE A 398 -3.13 4.72 4.79
N LEU A 399 -3.44 5.53 3.79
CA LEU A 399 -3.66 6.97 3.92
C LEU A 399 -5.17 7.23 3.96
N VAL A 400 -5.65 7.97 4.95
CA VAL A 400 -7.06 8.37 5.07
C VAL A 400 -7.17 9.89 5.08
N GLN A 401 -8.23 10.44 4.48
CA GLN A 401 -8.48 11.90 4.42
C GLN A 401 -9.26 12.40 5.64
N ARG A 402 -8.80 12.05 6.83
CA ARG A 402 -9.35 12.48 8.12
C ARG A 402 -8.22 12.59 9.12
N ASP A 403 -8.38 13.48 10.09
CA ASP A 403 -7.56 13.49 11.30
C ASP A 403 -8.17 12.50 12.30
N VAL A 404 -7.50 11.36 12.49
CA VAL A 404 -7.91 10.31 13.42
C VAL A 404 -6.68 9.72 14.10
N GLN A 405 -6.83 9.31 15.37
CA GLN A 405 -5.73 8.82 16.18
C GLN A 405 -6.15 7.59 16.98
N VAL A 406 -5.24 6.63 17.13
CA VAL A 406 -5.48 5.43 17.92
C VAL A 406 -4.72 5.48 19.25
N MET A 407 -5.42 5.19 20.34
CA MET A 407 -4.86 5.19 21.70
C MET A 407 -4.83 3.77 22.28
N PRO A 408 -3.64 3.23 22.64
CA PRO A 408 -3.53 1.97 23.37
C PRO A 408 -4.06 2.11 24.81
N GLN A 409 -4.58 1.04 25.38
CA GLN A 409 -5.10 1.01 26.76
C GLN A 409 -4.41 -0.03 27.64
N SER A 410 -4.24 -1.23 27.10
CA SER A 410 -3.60 -2.34 27.81
C SER A 410 -2.10 -2.41 27.50
N TYR A 411 -1.34 -3.08 28.37
CA TYR A 411 0.09 -3.36 28.11
C TYR A 411 0.30 -4.03 26.75
N SER A 412 -0.56 -4.98 26.36
CA SER A 412 -0.50 -5.60 25.03
C SER A 412 -0.74 -4.62 23.89
N ASP A 413 -1.63 -3.65 24.07
CA ASP A 413 -1.89 -2.61 23.06
C ASP A 413 -0.68 -1.68 22.93
N PHE A 414 -0.02 -1.35 24.05
CA PHE A 414 1.23 -0.58 24.04
C PHE A 414 2.34 -1.32 23.27
N MET A 415 2.50 -2.63 23.48
CA MET A 415 3.50 -3.41 22.72
C MET A 415 3.19 -3.45 21.23
N ILE A 416 1.92 -3.63 20.85
CA ILE A 416 1.49 -3.57 19.45
C ILE A 416 1.77 -2.19 18.86
N TRP A 417 1.49 -1.12 19.60
CA TRP A 417 1.71 0.26 19.17
C TRP A 417 3.19 0.58 18.98
N VAL A 418 4.06 0.15 19.89
CA VAL A 418 5.52 0.37 19.78
C VAL A 418 6.10 -0.42 18.60
N ASP A 419 5.73 -1.69 18.42
CA ASP A 419 6.16 -2.48 17.26
C ASP A 419 5.72 -1.82 15.94
N ALA A 420 4.48 -1.36 15.90
CA ALA A 420 3.90 -0.63 14.78
C ALA A 420 4.65 0.70 14.49
N LYS A 421 4.99 1.48 15.52
CA LYS A 421 5.81 2.69 15.40
C LYS A 421 7.20 2.39 14.83
N ARG A 422 7.90 1.36 15.33
CA ARG A 422 9.22 0.94 14.80
C ARG A 422 9.14 0.62 13.30
N ARG A 423 8.09 -0.10 12.88
CA ARG A 423 7.84 -0.42 11.46
C ARG A 423 7.55 0.82 10.63
N ALA A 424 6.74 1.75 11.14
CA ALA A 424 6.42 3.00 10.45
C ALA A 424 7.67 3.86 10.24
N GLN A 425 8.54 3.96 11.25
CA GLN A 425 9.83 4.66 11.14
C GLN A 425 10.74 4.01 10.11
N SER A 426 10.93 2.69 10.16
CA SER A 426 11.72 1.94 9.19
C SER A 426 11.19 2.11 7.75
N THR A 427 9.87 2.15 7.59
CA THR A 427 9.22 2.41 6.29
C THR A 427 9.50 3.81 5.79
N ASN A 428 9.32 4.82 6.65
CA ASN A 428 9.60 6.21 6.32
C ASN A 428 11.09 6.41 5.97
N GLU A 429 12.02 5.83 6.73
CA GLU A 429 13.46 5.86 6.43
C GLU A 429 13.77 5.20 5.09
N SER A 430 13.17 4.06 4.79
CA SER A 430 13.41 3.38 3.52
C SER A 430 12.82 4.14 2.33
N LEU A 431 11.67 4.80 2.49
CA LEU A 431 11.11 5.70 1.48
C LEU A 431 11.99 6.95 1.29
N LEU A 432 12.52 7.52 2.38
CA LEU A 432 13.48 8.63 2.33
C LEU A 432 14.81 8.23 1.70
N ALA A 433 15.27 7.00 1.91
CA ALA A 433 16.47 6.47 1.27
C ALA A 433 16.28 6.23 -0.24
N ALA A 434 15.04 5.99 -0.69
CA ALA A 434 14.68 5.93 -2.11
C ALA A 434 14.50 7.34 -2.72
N ALA A 435 14.19 8.34 -1.90
CA ALA A 435 14.06 9.72 -2.34
C ALA A 435 15.41 10.28 -2.80
N ARG A 436 15.42 10.92 -3.97
CA ARG A 436 16.62 11.55 -4.53
C ARG A 436 16.97 12.80 -3.72
N SER A 437 18.25 13.14 -3.67
CA SER A 437 18.70 14.36 -3.00
C SER A 437 18.16 15.60 -3.70
N CYS A 438 17.61 16.54 -2.95
CA CYS A 438 17.30 17.88 -3.42
C CYS A 438 18.55 18.52 -4.02
N ASP A 439 18.45 19.07 -5.23
CA ASP A 439 19.58 19.68 -5.94
C ASP A 439 20.13 20.95 -5.25
N ILE A 440 19.45 21.47 -4.23
CA ILE A 440 19.82 22.71 -3.52
C ILE A 440 20.48 22.40 -2.17
N CYS A 441 19.81 21.62 -1.31
CA CYS A 441 20.32 21.31 0.03
C CYS A 441 20.82 19.87 0.20
N TYR A 442 20.74 19.05 -0.84
CA TYR A 442 21.14 17.64 -0.84
C TYR A 442 20.38 16.75 0.15
N LYS A 443 19.38 17.27 0.86
CA LYS A 443 18.46 16.48 1.71
C LYS A 443 17.50 15.67 0.83
N PRO A 444 17.02 14.50 1.27
CA PRO A 444 16.07 13.69 0.50
C PRO A 444 14.81 14.47 0.11
N SER A 445 14.39 14.37 -1.15
CA SER A 445 13.20 15.02 -1.68
C SER A 445 12.46 14.10 -2.66
N SER A 446 11.13 14.05 -2.54
CA SER A 446 10.24 13.38 -3.47
C SER A 446 9.61 14.33 -4.49
N SER A 447 9.73 15.65 -4.31
CA SER A 447 9.18 16.64 -5.24
C SER A 447 10.14 16.89 -6.41
N VAL A 448 9.59 16.92 -7.63
CA VAL A 448 10.32 17.09 -8.89
C VAL A 448 9.77 18.31 -9.64
N LEU A 449 10.68 19.19 -10.08
CA LEU A 449 10.38 20.20 -11.10
C LEU A 449 10.76 19.64 -12.47
N ILE A 450 9.87 19.83 -13.45
CA ILE A 450 10.04 19.38 -14.82
C ILE A 450 9.74 20.52 -15.78
N THR A 451 10.53 20.66 -16.85
CA THR A 451 10.26 21.64 -17.89
C THR A 451 9.00 21.25 -18.69
N PRO A 452 8.26 22.22 -19.26
CA PRO A 452 7.05 21.93 -20.06
C PRO A 452 7.30 20.96 -21.23
N ASP A 453 8.50 20.99 -21.81
CA ASP A 453 8.91 20.10 -22.90
C ASP A 453 9.44 18.73 -22.42
N LYS A 454 9.43 18.47 -21.11
CA LYS A 454 9.87 17.24 -20.43
C LYS A 454 11.32 16.82 -20.72
N LYS A 455 12.16 17.74 -21.18
CA LYS A 455 13.57 17.46 -21.50
C LYS A 455 14.50 17.60 -20.31
N ASP A 456 14.12 18.40 -19.32
CA ASP A 456 14.90 18.62 -18.11
C ASP A 456 14.04 18.45 -16.86
N PHE A 457 14.57 17.73 -15.86
CA PHE A 457 13.89 17.55 -14.58
C PHE A 457 14.89 17.46 -13.43
N PHE A 458 14.46 17.86 -12.23
CA PHE A 458 15.28 17.78 -11.03
C PHE A 458 14.48 17.81 -9.74
N TYR A 459 15.09 17.28 -8.68
CA TYR A 459 14.46 17.13 -7.37
C TYR A 459 14.70 18.35 -6.51
N VAL A 460 13.65 18.90 -5.93
CA VAL A 460 13.70 20.09 -5.07
C VAL A 460 12.75 19.90 -3.90
N CYS A 461 13.20 20.07 -2.66
CA CYS A 461 12.31 19.89 -1.52
C CYS A 461 11.31 21.06 -1.39
N PRO A 462 10.12 20.82 -0.79
CA PRO A 462 9.09 21.85 -0.65
C PRO A 462 9.55 23.14 0.05
N VAL A 463 10.56 23.05 0.92
CA VAL A 463 11.16 24.21 1.60
C VAL A 463 11.79 25.16 0.58
N HIS A 464 12.52 24.65 -0.42
CA HIS A 464 13.13 25.50 -1.43
C HIS A 464 12.16 25.98 -2.51
N LEU A 465 11.02 25.30 -2.72
CA LEU A 465 9.97 25.85 -3.59
C LEU A 465 9.37 27.15 -3.03
N LYS A 466 9.52 27.39 -1.72
CA LYS A 466 9.13 28.63 -1.05
C LYS A 466 10.28 29.66 -0.97
N ASP A 467 11.49 29.31 -1.41
CA ASP A 467 12.65 30.19 -1.36
C ASP A 467 12.60 31.24 -2.48
N ARG A 468 12.56 32.52 -2.08
CA ARG A 468 12.50 33.68 -2.98
C ARG A 468 13.73 33.81 -3.89
N GLY A 469 14.86 33.22 -3.52
CA GLY A 469 16.08 33.24 -4.33
C GLY A 469 16.13 32.15 -5.41
N PHE A 470 15.32 31.09 -5.27
CA PHE A 470 15.41 29.88 -6.09
C PHE A 470 14.42 29.87 -7.26
N CYS A 471 13.12 30.00 -6.99
CA CYS A 471 12.08 30.06 -8.00
C CYS A 471 10.92 30.95 -7.57
N SER A 472 10.28 31.63 -8.51
CA SER A 472 9.06 32.40 -8.26
C SER A 472 7.85 31.66 -8.83
N PRO A 473 6.75 31.51 -8.10
CA PRO A 473 5.53 30.94 -8.66
C PRO A 473 5.07 31.80 -9.85
N ILE A 474 4.78 31.17 -10.98
CA ILE A 474 4.09 31.84 -12.09
C ILE A 474 2.62 31.75 -11.75
N ILE A 475 2.07 32.86 -11.25
CA ILE A 475 0.65 33.00 -10.95
C ILE A 475 0.01 33.54 -12.24
N ASP A 476 -0.91 32.79 -12.85
CA ASP A 476 -1.67 33.30 -13.99
C ASP A 476 -2.47 34.53 -13.56
N GLU A 477 -2.34 35.64 -14.30
CA GLU A 477 -3.07 36.89 -14.03
C GLU A 477 -4.60 36.67 -14.06
N GLU A 478 -5.06 35.66 -14.80
CA GLU A 478 -6.45 35.19 -14.82
C GLU A 478 -6.89 34.56 -13.49
N GLU A 479 -6.00 33.86 -12.79
CA GLU A 479 -6.32 33.18 -11.52
C GLU A 479 -6.39 34.18 -10.36
N VAL A 480 -5.55 35.22 -10.39
CA VAL A 480 -5.65 36.37 -9.45
C VAL A 480 -6.92 37.17 -9.71
N ALA A 481 -7.26 37.42 -10.97
CA ALA A 481 -8.51 38.10 -11.33
C ALA A 481 -9.74 37.26 -10.93
N ALA A 482 -9.69 35.94 -11.09
CA ALA A 482 -10.74 35.02 -10.64
C ALA A 482 -10.86 35.00 -9.10
N LYS A 483 -9.73 34.98 -8.37
CA LYS A 483 -9.72 35.05 -6.91
C LYS A 483 -10.29 36.37 -6.39
N LYS A 484 -9.93 37.50 -7.02
CA LYS A 484 -10.43 38.83 -6.65
C LYS A 484 -11.95 38.95 -6.91
N ARG A 485 -12.43 38.44 -8.04
CA ARG A 485 -13.88 38.36 -8.35
C ARG A 485 -14.62 37.44 -7.38
N LYS A 486 -14.02 36.33 -6.97
CA LYS A 486 -14.60 35.41 -5.97
C LYS A 486 -14.68 36.06 -4.59
N GLU A 487 -13.62 36.75 -4.15
CA GLU A 487 -13.62 37.48 -2.88
C GLU A 487 -14.64 38.64 -2.86
N GLU A 488 -14.83 39.32 -3.99
CA GLU A 488 -15.88 40.34 -4.15
C GLU A 488 -17.28 39.73 -4.09
N MET A 489 -17.49 38.60 -4.75
CA MET A 489 -18.74 37.84 -4.74
C MET A 489 -19.07 37.30 -3.33
N ASP A 490 -18.08 36.76 -2.62
CA ASP A 490 -18.25 36.24 -1.26
C ASP A 490 -18.62 37.37 -0.28
N LYS A 491 -18.03 38.57 -0.43
CA LYS A 491 -18.42 39.76 0.34
C LYS A 491 -19.85 40.21 0.03
N GLU A 492 -20.29 40.08 -1.21
CA GLU A 492 -21.66 40.42 -1.61
C GLU A 492 -22.68 39.42 -1.03
N ILE A 493 -22.35 38.13 -1.06
CA ILE A 493 -23.13 37.06 -0.41
C ILE A 493 -23.21 37.29 1.11
N GLU A 494 -22.13 37.74 1.73
CA GLU A 494 -22.09 38.02 3.16
C GLU A 494 -22.96 39.23 3.55
N LYS A 495 -22.97 40.30 2.73
CA LYS A 495 -23.92 41.41 2.90
C LYS A 495 -25.38 40.95 2.80
N VAL A 496 -25.71 40.10 1.82
CA VAL A 496 -27.07 39.55 1.68
C VAL A 496 -27.47 38.71 2.90
N LYS A 497 -26.54 37.94 3.48
CA LYS A 497 -26.78 37.19 4.73
C LYS A 497 -27.02 38.13 5.93
N GLN A 498 -26.21 39.19 6.06
CA GLN A 498 -26.35 40.18 7.14
C GLN A 498 -27.67 40.96 7.04
N GLU A 499 -28.06 41.41 5.83
CA GLU A 499 -29.35 42.08 5.60
C GLU A 499 -30.55 41.19 5.98
N TYR A 500 -30.47 39.88 5.65
CA TYR A 500 -31.50 38.92 6.04
C TYR A 500 -31.58 38.76 7.57
N GLU A 501 -30.44 38.62 8.25
CA GLU A 501 -30.40 38.49 9.70
C GLU A 501 -30.94 39.74 10.43
N GLU A 502 -30.61 40.94 9.94
CA GLU A 502 -31.18 42.18 10.48
C GLU A 502 -32.69 42.28 10.24
N LYS A 503 -33.16 41.88 9.04
CA LYS A 503 -34.59 41.85 8.71
C LYS A 503 -35.36 40.88 9.62
N MET A 504 -34.79 39.71 9.91
CA MET A 504 -35.35 38.72 10.83
C MET A 504 -35.35 39.21 12.28
N LYS A 505 -34.26 39.87 12.73
CA LYS A 505 -34.21 40.49 14.07
C LYS A 505 -35.25 41.60 14.22
N ARG A 506 -35.42 42.46 13.21
CA ARG A 506 -36.42 43.54 13.22
C ARG A 506 -37.86 42.99 13.21
N LYS A 507 -38.11 41.87 12.53
CA LYS A 507 -39.41 41.18 12.53
C LYS A 507 -39.71 40.56 13.90
N LYS A 508 -38.73 39.87 14.50
CA LYS A 508 -38.83 39.29 15.85
C LYS A 508 -39.05 40.34 16.94
N GLN A 509 -38.47 41.53 16.78
CA GLN A 509 -38.65 42.66 17.70
C GLN A 509 -40.05 43.29 17.56
N LYS A 510 -40.55 43.47 16.33
CA LYS A 510 -41.93 43.91 16.07
C LYS A 510 -43.01 42.91 16.51
N GLY A 511 -42.69 41.61 16.51
CA GLY A 511 -43.57 40.58 17.08
C GLY A 511 -43.69 40.69 18.61
N LYS A 512 -42.56 40.91 19.29
CA LYS A 512 -42.53 41.12 20.76
C LYS A 512 -43.25 42.39 21.22
N ASP A 513 -43.27 43.43 20.40
CA ASP A 513 -44.01 44.67 20.70
C ASP A 513 -45.52 44.52 20.47
N LYS A 514 -45.96 43.64 19.57
CA LYS A 514 -47.39 43.34 19.34
C LYS A 514 -47.99 42.40 20.40
N ASP A 515 -47.19 41.51 20.97
CA ASP A 515 -47.62 40.62 22.08
C ASP A 515 -47.86 41.36 23.41
N LYS A 516 -47.41 42.61 23.55
CA LYS A 516 -47.66 43.42 24.75
C LYS A 516 -49.02 44.12 24.77
N ASP A 517 -49.75 44.19 23.64
CA ASP A 517 -50.98 44.99 23.53
C ASP A 517 -52.25 44.22 23.13
N LYS A 518 -52.24 42.88 23.08
CA LYS A 518 -53.48 42.10 22.90
C LYS A 518 -53.53 40.85 23.76
N LYS A 519 -54.40 40.88 24.78
CA LYS A 519 -55.03 39.69 25.34
C LYS A 519 -56.28 39.37 24.53
N ASP A 520 -56.44 38.07 24.28
CA ASP A 520 -57.67 37.32 23.93
C ASP A 520 -57.84 36.88 22.46
N GLU A 521 -57.71 35.55 22.31
CA GLU A 521 -58.32 34.58 21.38
C GLU A 521 -58.16 34.71 19.84
N GLU A 522 -57.22 33.94 19.25
CA GLU A 522 -57.38 32.96 18.13
C GLU A 522 -55.99 32.48 17.62
N ASP A 523 -55.38 31.49 18.28
CA ASP A 523 -53.91 31.28 18.24
C ASP A 523 -53.40 30.19 17.26
N THR A 524 -54.17 29.84 16.21
CA THR A 524 -53.76 28.82 15.22
C THR A 524 -53.62 29.31 13.78
N LYS A 525 -54.16 30.49 13.44
CA LYS A 525 -54.10 31.02 12.06
C LYS A 525 -52.89 31.93 11.82
N ASP A 526 -52.48 32.71 12.81
CA ASP A 526 -51.35 33.64 12.70
C ASP A 526 -49.99 32.93 12.73
N LYS A 527 -49.86 31.86 13.52
CA LYS A 527 -48.63 31.04 13.59
C LYS A 527 -48.25 30.41 12.25
N LYS A 528 -49.26 29.95 11.50
CA LYS A 528 -49.07 29.38 10.15
C LYS A 528 -48.69 30.44 9.11
N LYS A 529 -49.18 31.67 9.28
CA LYS A 529 -48.89 32.81 8.40
C LYS A 529 -47.46 33.34 8.62
N ASP A 530 -46.97 33.31 9.86
CA ASP A 530 -45.59 33.68 10.18
C ASP A 530 -44.58 32.65 9.67
N GLU A 531 -44.88 31.35 9.79
CA GLU A 531 -44.07 30.26 9.19
C GLU A 531 -44.02 30.36 7.65
N ASP A 532 -45.15 30.63 6.99
CA ASP A 532 -45.20 30.82 5.54
C ASP A 532 -44.37 32.03 5.08
N ASP A 533 -44.39 33.14 5.82
CA ASP A 533 -43.67 34.37 5.48
C ASP A 533 -42.15 34.28 5.76
N ASP A 534 -41.76 33.52 6.79
CA ASP A 534 -40.34 33.22 7.06
C ASP A 534 -39.76 32.28 6.00
N SER A 535 -40.52 31.27 5.57
CA SER A 535 -40.13 30.39 4.46
C SER A 535 -39.96 31.15 3.14
N LYS A 536 -40.79 32.17 2.90
CA LYS A 536 -40.71 33.04 1.73
C LYS A 536 -39.47 33.93 1.76
N ALA A 537 -39.10 34.45 2.94
CA ALA A 537 -37.91 35.25 3.13
C ALA A 537 -36.62 34.44 2.99
N GLU A 538 -36.58 33.19 3.48
CA GLU A 538 -35.46 32.27 3.22
C GLU A 538 -35.31 31.97 1.73
N LYS A 539 -36.43 31.68 1.04
CA LYS A 539 -36.42 31.44 -0.40
C LYS A 539 -35.90 32.64 -1.18
N GLU A 540 -36.28 33.87 -0.81
CA GLU A 540 -35.79 35.10 -1.46
C GLU A 540 -34.29 35.33 -1.25
N LYS A 541 -33.77 35.00 -0.05
CA LYS A 541 -32.32 35.03 0.24
C LYS A 541 -31.58 33.98 -0.60
N ASP A 542 -32.09 32.77 -0.65
CA ASP A 542 -31.47 31.68 -1.40
C ASP A 542 -31.49 31.95 -2.92
N ASP A 543 -32.56 32.54 -3.44
CA ASP A 543 -32.67 32.94 -4.84
C ASP A 543 -31.69 34.09 -5.17
N LYS A 544 -31.48 35.04 -4.26
CA LYS A 544 -30.45 36.09 -4.40
C LYS A 544 -29.03 35.52 -4.38
N ILE A 545 -28.71 34.63 -3.46
CA ILE A 545 -27.40 33.97 -3.38
C ILE A 545 -27.14 33.15 -4.66
N LYS A 546 -28.15 32.41 -5.14
CA LYS A 546 -28.06 31.66 -6.41
C LYS A 546 -27.88 32.59 -7.60
N SER A 547 -28.53 33.75 -7.64
CA SER A 547 -28.36 34.73 -8.72
C SER A 547 -26.93 35.28 -8.78
N ILE A 548 -26.31 35.53 -7.61
CA ILE A 548 -24.92 35.98 -7.49
C ILE A 548 -23.95 34.86 -7.92
N GLN A 549 -24.20 33.62 -7.48
CA GLN A 549 -23.38 32.45 -7.85
C GLN A 549 -23.48 32.08 -9.34
N ASN A 550 -24.65 32.24 -9.95
CA ASN A 550 -24.85 31.97 -11.39
C ASN A 550 -24.19 33.03 -12.30
N SER A 551 -23.79 34.18 -11.74
CA SER A 551 -23.14 35.25 -12.50
C SER A 551 -21.64 35.04 -12.72
N GLY A 552 -21.03 34.05 -12.06
CA GLY A 552 -19.62 33.69 -12.25
C GLY A 552 -19.40 32.20 -12.14
N THR A 553 -19.47 31.49 -13.27
CA THR A 553 -19.13 30.06 -13.32
C THR A 553 -17.81 29.84 -14.04
N GLU A 554 -16.72 29.69 -13.29
CA GLU A 554 -15.51 29.00 -13.75
C GLU A 554 -15.05 27.98 -12.69
N LYS A 555 -14.49 26.87 -13.19
CA LYS A 555 -14.21 25.62 -12.49
C LYS A 555 -13.19 25.81 -11.36
N GLN A 556 -13.55 25.39 -10.15
CA GLN A 556 -12.60 25.23 -9.03
C GLN A 556 -11.80 23.94 -9.16
N THR A 557 -10.47 24.05 -9.24
CA THR A 557 -9.53 22.96 -8.96
C THR A 557 -9.01 23.09 -7.53
N THR A 558 -9.09 22.01 -6.76
CA THR A 558 -8.81 21.96 -5.31
C THR A 558 -7.33 21.71 -5.00
N ASP A 559 -6.45 22.67 -5.29
CA ASP A 559 -5.07 22.61 -4.82
C ASP A 559 -4.52 24.04 -4.61
N ASP A 560 -4.41 24.45 -3.35
CA ASP A 560 -4.17 25.85 -2.92
C ASP A 560 -2.68 26.27 -3.00
N ALA A 561 -1.89 25.59 -3.83
CA ALA A 561 -0.46 25.86 -4.00
C ALA A 561 -0.10 26.02 -5.49
N PRO A 562 0.71 27.04 -5.86
CA PRO A 562 1.10 27.24 -7.26
C PRO A 562 1.85 26.01 -7.78
N ARG A 563 1.38 25.44 -8.89
CA ARG A 563 1.96 24.25 -9.52
C ARG A 563 2.99 24.57 -10.59
N ILE A 564 3.12 25.83 -10.97
CA ILE A 564 4.02 26.32 -12.01
C ILE A 564 4.98 27.34 -11.41
N PHE A 565 6.26 27.16 -11.66
CA PHE A 565 7.34 28.01 -11.11
C PHE A 565 8.27 28.47 -12.22
N ALA A 566 8.64 29.75 -12.19
CA ALA A 566 9.74 30.31 -12.97
C ALA A 566 11.04 30.12 -12.17
N LEU A 567 12.00 29.41 -12.76
CA LEU A 567 13.31 29.24 -12.16
C LEU A 567 14.12 30.54 -12.29
N HIS A 568 14.79 30.96 -11.21
CA HIS A 568 15.57 32.20 -11.24
C HIS A 568 16.84 32.07 -12.10
N LYS A 569 17.31 33.19 -12.68
CA LYS A 569 18.33 33.21 -13.75
C LYS A 569 19.60 32.42 -13.43
N ASN A 570 20.10 32.52 -12.19
CA ASN A 570 21.34 31.84 -11.77
C ASN A 570 21.17 30.31 -11.78
N PHE A 571 20.05 29.82 -11.23
CA PHE A 571 19.75 28.40 -11.19
C PHE A 571 19.41 27.87 -12.59
N TYR A 572 18.70 28.65 -13.41
CA TYR A 572 18.48 28.31 -14.81
C TYR A 572 19.80 28.16 -15.58
N GLN A 573 20.74 29.10 -15.40
CA GLN A 573 22.04 29.03 -16.06
C GLN A 573 22.84 27.79 -15.61
N MET A 574 22.84 27.48 -14.31
CA MET A 574 23.46 26.25 -13.78
C MET A 574 22.87 24.99 -14.42
N ARG A 575 21.56 24.94 -14.66
CA ARG A 575 20.90 23.81 -15.36
C ARG A 575 21.38 23.68 -16.79
N ILE A 576 21.42 24.79 -17.53
CA ILE A 576 21.91 24.82 -18.92
C ILE A 576 23.36 24.36 -18.99
N ASP A 577 24.22 24.83 -18.09
CA ASP A 577 25.64 24.45 -18.06
C ASP A 577 25.81 22.96 -17.70
N ARG A 578 24.99 22.44 -16.77
CA ARG A 578 24.98 21.01 -16.43
C ARG A 578 24.57 20.14 -17.63
N LEU A 579 23.52 20.52 -18.36
CA LEU A 579 23.08 19.81 -19.56
C LEU A 579 24.16 19.82 -20.65
N ARG A 580 24.79 20.98 -20.88
CA ARG A 580 25.91 21.13 -21.82
C ARG A 580 27.09 20.23 -21.43
N ASN A 581 27.45 20.21 -20.15
CA ASN A 581 28.54 19.38 -19.64
C ASN A 581 28.24 17.88 -19.78
N MET A 582 26.99 17.45 -19.53
CA MET A 582 26.58 16.06 -19.75
C MET A 582 26.66 15.67 -21.23
N GLU A 583 26.26 16.55 -22.14
CA GLU A 583 26.35 16.29 -23.59
C GLU A 583 27.81 16.19 -24.06
N ILE A 584 28.68 17.09 -23.57
CA ILE A 584 30.13 17.02 -23.85
C ILE A 584 30.72 15.72 -23.30
N ALA A 585 30.40 15.34 -22.06
CA ALA A 585 30.87 14.09 -21.46
C ALA A 585 30.40 12.86 -22.25
N LYS A 586 29.17 12.86 -22.75
CA LYS A 586 28.64 11.80 -23.61
C LYS A 586 29.42 11.71 -24.93
N ARG A 587 29.62 12.84 -25.61
CA ARG A 587 30.42 12.90 -26.86
C ARG A 587 31.87 12.45 -26.62
N ASN A 588 32.48 12.84 -25.50
CA ASN A 588 33.82 12.41 -25.13
C ASN A 588 33.87 10.90 -24.86
N ARG A 589 32.85 10.33 -24.21
CA ARG A 589 32.74 8.89 -23.97
C ARG A 589 32.55 8.09 -25.27
N GLU A 590 31.82 8.65 -26.24
CA GLU A 590 31.67 8.07 -27.58
C GLU A 590 32.97 8.13 -28.38
N ARG A 591 33.68 9.27 -28.33
CA ARG A 591 35.02 9.41 -28.92
C ARG A 591 36.03 8.43 -28.32
N MET A 592 36.05 8.24 -27.01
CA MET A 592 36.94 7.28 -26.33
C MET A 592 36.65 5.81 -26.69
N LYS A 593 35.51 5.51 -27.32
CA LYS A 593 35.18 4.18 -27.83
C LYS A 593 35.60 3.97 -29.29
N ASP A 594 36.00 5.03 -30.00
CA ASP A 594 36.47 4.96 -31.37
C ASP A 594 37.91 4.40 -31.40
N PRO A 595 38.16 3.21 -32.00
CA PRO A 595 39.48 2.60 -32.06
C PRO A 595 40.51 3.44 -32.84
N GLY A 596 40.07 4.41 -33.65
CA GLY A 596 40.93 5.28 -34.45
C GLY A 596 41.41 6.56 -33.73
N LEU A 597 40.96 6.82 -32.49
CA LEU A 597 41.26 8.07 -31.79
C LEU A 597 42.67 8.10 -31.17
N PHE A 598 43.25 6.93 -30.86
CA PHE A 598 44.59 6.83 -30.29
C PHE A 598 45.61 6.56 -31.40
N PRO A 599 46.69 7.34 -31.51
CA PRO A 599 47.72 7.09 -32.50
C PRO A 599 48.37 5.72 -32.24
N SER A 600 48.33 4.83 -33.24
CA SER A 600 49.05 3.57 -33.20
C SER A 600 50.56 3.83 -33.16
N ALA A 601 51.28 3.09 -32.31
CA ALA A 601 52.73 3.23 -32.14
C ALA A 601 53.47 3.15 -33.50
N PRO A 602 54.48 4.01 -33.75
CA PRO A 602 55.24 3.97 -35.00
C PRO A 602 55.90 2.60 -35.17
N LYS A 603 55.62 1.95 -36.30
CA LYS A 603 56.37 0.76 -36.72
C LYS A 603 57.67 1.26 -37.35
N ASN A 604 58.75 1.32 -36.56
CA ASN A 604 60.08 1.48 -37.11
C ASN A 604 60.45 0.16 -37.80
N ASP A 605 60.41 0.15 -39.13
CA ASP A 605 61.19 -0.80 -39.92
C ASP A 605 62.66 -0.33 -39.87
N LEU A 606 63.48 -1.10 -39.13
CA LEU A 606 64.94 -1.04 -39.11
C LEU A 606 65.50 -1.98 -40.17
#